data_AF-A0A4J1UL88-F1
#
_entry.id   AF-A0A4J1UL88-F1
#
_cell.length_a   1.000
_cell.length_b   1.000
_cell.length_c   1.000
_cell.angle_alpha   90.00
_cell.angle_beta   90.00
_cell.angle_gamma   90.00
#
_symmetry.space_group_name_H-M   'P 1'
#
loop_
_entity.id
_entity.type
_entity.pdbx_description
1 polymer ?
#
loop_
_entity_poly.entity_id
_entity_poly.type
_entity_poly.pdbx_seq_one_letter_code
_entity_poly.pdbx_strand_id
1 'polypeptide(L)'
;MTMKVMKTMMRITDNQHKIIKEKFVEEYPKLSNLLLDRTLESLSQDERIFIFPNDLTHTPDLDKKQKILETINQEIKTGNVIGFLGYGQERLTISSRFSDESNDHFCIIS
;
A
#
# COMPACT_ATOMS: atom_id res chain seq x y z
N MET A 1 16.38 22.03 16.57
CA MET A 1 15.54 21.20 15.70
C MET A 1 16.12 19.81 15.62
N THR A 2 15.49 18.82 16.25
CA THR A 2 15.82 17.41 16.03
C THR A 2 15.37 17.03 14.62
N MET A 3 16.32 16.66 13.77
CA MET A 3 16.03 16.07 12.46
C MET A 3 15.36 14.71 12.69
N LYS A 4 14.03 14.65 12.58
CA LYS A 4 13.29 13.39 12.49
C LYS A 4 13.78 12.72 11.20
N VAL A 5 14.53 11.62 11.33
CA VAL A 5 14.94 10.82 10.17
C VAL A 5 13.65 10.39 9.48
N MET A 6 13.38 10.93 8.29
CA MET A 6 12.16 10.59 7.55
C MET A 6 12.30 9.14 7.12
N LYS A 7 11.62 8.24 7.84
CA LYS A 7 11.54 6.83 7.50
C LYS A 7 10.90 6.75 6.11
N THR A 8 11.71 6.44 5.12
CA THR A 8 11.32 6.53 3.72
C THR A 8 10.74 5.22 3.20
N MET A 9 10.83 4.17 4.01
CA MET A 9 10.39 2.82 3.66
C MET A 9 9.52 2.25 4.78
N MET A 10 8.29 1.89 4.43
CA MET A 10 7.34 1.19 5.28
C MET A 10 7.15 -0.23 4.76
N ARG A 11 7.15 -1.20 5.67
CA ARG A 11 6.79 -2.59 5.39
C ARG A 11 5.59 -2.96 6.26
N ILE A 12 4.55 -3.49 5.64
CA ILE A 12 3.31 -3.95 6.27
C ILE A 12 2.92 -5.30 5.67
N THR A 13 1.95 -6.00 6.26
CA THR A 13 1.36 -7.18 5.59
C THR A 13 -0.09 -6.92 5.19
N ASP A 14 -0.57 -7.73 4.26
CA ASP A 14 -1.97 -7.74 3.83
C ASP A 14 -2.92 -8.14 4.98
N ASN A 15 -4.18 -7.71 4.87
CA ASN A 15 -5.28 -8.02 5.79
C ASN A 15 -4.97 -7.84 7.29
N GLN A 16 -4.22 -6.78 7.63
CA GLN A 16 -3.92 -6.35 8.99
C GLN A 16 -4.65 -5.06 9.36
N HIS A 17 -4.86 -4.86 10.65
CA HIS A 17 -5.53 -3.67 11.19
C HIS A 17 -4.80 -3.25 12.47
N LYS A 18 -3.63 -2.63 12.30
CA LYS A 18 -2.71 -2.30 13.42
C LYS A 18 -2.04 -0.94 13.30
N ILE A 19 -2.29 -0.22 12.21
CA ILE A 19 -1.58 1.03 11.90
C ILE A 19 -2.47 2.19 12.32
N ILE A 20 -1.96 3.07 13.17
CA ILE A 20 -2.67 4.30 13.56
C ILE A 20 -2.61 5.29 12.39
N LYS A 21 -3.76 5.79 11.95
CA LYS A 21 -3.86 6.67 10.78
C LYS A 21 -3.02 7.93 10.94
N GLU A 22 -3.09 8.58 12.10
CA GLU A 22 -2.41 9.84 12.37
C GLU A 22 -0.90 9.68 12.25
N LYS A 23 -0.35 8.58 12.76
CA LYS A 23 1.09 8.27 12.61
C LYS A 23 1.48 8.03 11.16
N PHE A 24 0.64 7.32 10.41
CA PHE A 24 0.91 7.06 8.99
C PHE A 24 0.90 8.35 8.16
N VAL A 25 -0.05 9.26 8.41
CA VAL A 25 -0.11 10.57 7.75
C VAL A 25 1.09 11.45 8.12
N GLU A 26 1.56 11.38 9.36
CA GLU A 26 2.73 12.15 9.81
C GLU A 26 4.05 11.61 9.22
N GLU A 27 4.20 10.29 9.13
CA GLU A 27 5.43 9.67 8.62
C GLU A 27 5.48 9.59 7.08
N TYR A 28 4.34 9.37 6.42
CA TYR A 28 4.22 9.16 4.97
C TYR A 28 3.12 10.04 4.36
N PRO A 29 3.26 11.38 4.43
CA PRO A 29 2.21 12.30 4.02
C PRO A 29 1.84 12.18 2.55
N LYS A 30 2.78 11.80 1.68
CA LYS A 30 2.50 11.67 0.25
C LYS A 30 1.74 10.38 -0.05
N LEU A 31 2.20 9.25 0.50
CA LEU A 31 1.51 7.97 0.37
C LEU A 31 0.14 8.00 1.02
N SER A 32 0.00 8.63 2.18
CA SER A 32 -1.29 8.71 2.87
C SER A 32 -2.33 9.47 2.05
N ASN A 33 -1.94 10.61 1.46
CA ASN A 33 -2.81 11.38 0.59
C ASN A 33 -3.18 10.62 -0.70
N LEU A 34 -2.27 9.76 -1.17
CA LEU A 34 -2.45 9.01 -2.40
C LEU A 34 -3.24 7.70 -2.21
N LEU A 35 -3.16 7.04 -1.05
CA LEU A 35 -3.68 5.68 -0.89
C LEU A 35 -4.89 5.57 0.04
N LEU A 36 -5.02 6.45 1.02
CA LEU A 36 -6.06 6.31 2.04
C LEU A 36 -7.44 6.39 1.41
N ASP A 37 -8.26 5.39 1.73
CA ASP A 37 -9.67 5.32 1.37
C ASP A 37 -9.96 5.34 -0.14
N ARG A 38 -8.93 5.09 -0.98
CA ARG A 38 -9.05 5.01 -2.45
C ARG A 38 -9.13 3.56 -2.93
N THR A 39 -10.03 3.32 -3.88
CA THR A 39 -10.25 2.01 -4.50
C THR A 39 -9.17 1.74 -5.55
N LEU A 40 -8.90 0.46 -5.82
CA LEU A 40 -7.98 0.06 -6.90
C LEU A 40 -8.38 0.64 -8.25
N GLU A 41 -9.68 0.74 -8.54
CA GLU A 41 -10.18 1.39 -9.75
C GLU A 41 -9.82 2.88 -9.84
N SER A 42 -9.94 3.63 -8.73
CA SER A 42 -9.53 5.04 -8.72
C SER A 42 -8.02 5.19 -8.84
N LEU A 43 -7.25 4.25 -8.28
CA LEU A 43 -5.80 4.27 -8.32
C LEU A 43 -5.27 3.89 -9.71
N SER A 44 -5.92 2.96 -10.42
CA SER A 44 -5.51 2.57 -11.77
C SER A 44 -5.79 3.64 -12.83
N GLN A 45 -6.72 4.56 -12.55
CA GLN A 45 -6.99 5.73 -13.38
C GLN A 45 -6.08 6.94 -13.05
N ASP A 46 -5.36 6.91 -11.93
CA ASP A 46 -4.49 8.00 -11.50
C ASP A 46 -3.13 7.87 -12.21
N GLU A 47 -2.83 8.78 -13.14
CA GLU A 47 -1.58 8.76 -13.94
C GLU A 47 -0.30 8.83 -13.09
N ARG A 48 -0.42 9.24 -11.82
CA ARG A 48 0.70 9.29 -10.86
C ARG A 48 1.02 7.92 -10.25
N ILE A 49 0.19 6.92 -10.52
CA ILE A 49 0.25 5.60 -9.93
C ILE A 49 0.39 4.57 -11.04
N PHE A 50 1.39 3.71 -10.87
CA PHE A 50 1.61 2.58 -11.77
C PHE A 50 1.28 1.29 -11.03
N ILE A 51 0.20 0.60 -11.44
CA ILE A 51 -0.24 -0.67 -10.85
C ILE A 51 -0.01 -1.77 -11.86
N PHE A 52 0.82 -2.74 -11.54
CA PHE A 52 1.04 -3.89 -12.41
C PHE A 52 0.44 -5.17 -11.81
N PRO A 53 -0.27 -5.99 -12.61
CA PRO A 53 -0.68 -5.75 -14.00
C PRO A 53 -1.77 -4.67 -14.09
N ASN A 54 -1.72 -3.83 -15.14
CA ASN A 54 -2.71 -2.76 -15.37
C ASN A 54 -4.14 -3.33 -15.59
N ASP A 55 -4.23 -4.59 -16.02
CA ASP A 55 -5.48 -5.27 -16.26
C ASP A 55 -5.97 -6.00 -15.00
N LEU A 56 -6.77 -5.28 -14.21
CA LEU A 56 -7.46 -5.82 -13.03
C LEU A 56 -8.67 -6.70 -13.40
N THR A 57 -8.99 -6.90 -14.69
CA THR A 57 -10.16 -7.71 -15.11
C THR A 57 -9.89 -9.20 -15.15
N HIS A 58 -8.61 -9.60 -15.22
CA HIS A 58 -8.18 -11.00 -15.23
C HIS A 58 -7.72 -11.53 -13.87
N THR A 59 -7.84 -10.71 -12.81
CA THR A 59 -7.51 -11.09 -11.43
C THR A 59 -8.81 -11.30 -10.65
N PRO A 60 -9.40 -12.52 -10.64
CA PRO A 60 -10.65 -12.79 -9.95
C PRO A 60 -10.58 -12.53 -8.43
N ASP A 61 -9.36 -12.53 -7.88
CA ASP A 61 -9.11 -12.26 -6.46
C ASP A 61 -9.03 -10.77 -6.10
N LEU A 62 -8.94 -9.88 -7.08
CA LEU A 62 -8.82 -8.43 -6.88
C LEU A 62 -10.12 -7.73 -7.27
N ASP A 63 -10.91 -7.34 -6.26
CA ASP A 63 -12.10 -6.52 -6.49
C ASP A 63 -11.68 -5.08 -6.82
N LYS A 64 -12.21 -4.51 -7.91
CA LYS A 64 -11.99 -3.11 -8.30
C LYS A 64 -12.36 -2.11 -7.20
N LYS A 65 -13.32 -2.48 -6.34
CA LYS A 65 -13.77 -1.70 -5.18
C LYS A 65 -12.89 -1.91 -3.94
N GLN A 66 -12.00 -2.89 -3.96
CA GLN A 66 -11.05 -3.11 -2.88
C GLN A 66 -10.15 -1.90 -2.73
N LYS A 67 -9.84 -1.57 -1.47
CA LYS A 67 -8.91 -0.51 -1.10
C LYS A 67 -7.62 -1.14 -0.61
N ILE A 68 -6.50 -0.48 -0.90
CA ILE A 68 -5.19 -0.91 -0.38
C ILE A 68 -5.10 -0.57 1.10
N LEU A 69 -5.46 0.67 1.47
CA LEU A 69 -5.51 1.17 2.83
C LEU A 69 -6.89 1.77 3.09
N GLU A 70 -7.62 1.22 4.06
CA GLU A 70 -8.93 1.70 4.46
C GLU A 70 -8.90 2.21 5.90
N THR A 71 -9.44 3.40 6.13
CA THR A 71 -9.59 3.95 7.49
C THR A 71 -10.83 3.34 8.15
N ILE A 72 -10.64 2.64 9.26
CA ILE A 72 -11.71 2.13 10.13
C ILE A 72 -11.38 2.54 11.57
N ASN A 73 -12.25 3.34 12.19
CA ASN A 73 -12.11 3.77 13.59
C ASN A 73 -10.72 4.37 13.94
N GLN A 74 -10.21 5.28 13.09
CA GLN A 74 -8.89 5.93 13.22
C GLN A 74 -7.68 5.00 13.01
N GLU A 75 -7.92 3.74 12.69
CA GLU A 75 -6.89 2.78 12.32
C GLU A 75 -6.96 2.47 10.83
N ILE A 76 -5.82 2.10 10.25
CA ILE A 76 -5.72 1.69 8.86
C ILE A 76 -5.78 0.17 8.81
N LYS A 77 -6.75 -0.32 8.05
CA LYS A 77 -6.87 -1.70 7.63
C LYS A 77 -6.28 -1.87 6.24
N THR A 78 -5.38 -2.84 6.08
CA THR A 78 -4.81 -3.20 4.78
C THR A 78 -5.74 -4.18 4.08
N GLY A 79 -5.93 -3.99 2.77
CA GLY A 79 -6.67 -4.95 1.95
C GLY A 79 -5.92 -6.26 1.77
N ASN A 80 -6.54 -7.20 1.04
CA ASN A 80 -5.89 -8.42 0.55
C ASN A 80 -5.11 -8.11 -0.75
N VAL A 81 -4.17 -7.17 -0.67
CA VAL A 81 -3.32 -6.75 -1.80
C VAL A 81 -1.88 -6.90 -1.34
N ILE A 82 -1.06 -7.57 -2.13
CA ILE A 82 0.37 -7.74 -1.89
C ILE A 82 1.09 -6.99 -3.03
N GLY A 83 2.15 -6.25 -2.71
CA GLY A 83 2.87 -5.47 -3.71
C GLY A 83 3.76 -4.41 -3.13
N PHE A 84 4.31 -3.57 -4.00
CA PHE A 84 5.08 -2.39 -3.61
C PHE A 84 4.48 -1.15 -4.27
N LEU A 85 4.52 -0.04 -3.54
CA LEU A 85 4.14 1.27 -4.05
C LEU A 85 5.22 2.28 -3.69
N GLY A 86 5.64 3.09 -4.66
CA GLY A 86 6.56 4.19 -4.44
C GLY A 86 5.95 5.50 -4.90
N TYR A 87 6.08 6.55 -4.09
CA TYR A 87 5.73 7.91 -4.49
C TYR A 87 6.83 8.91 -4.09
N GLY A 88 7.65 9.30 -5.07
CA GLY A 88 8.85 10.10 -4.84
C GLY A 88 9.89 9.32 -4.03
N GLN A 89 10.17 9.79 -2.80
CA GLN A 89 11.11 9.14 -1.89
C GLN A 89 10.44 8.07 -1.01
N GLU A 90 9.11 8.17 -0.79
CA GLU A 90 8.35 7.28 0.09
C GLU A 90 8.05 5.95 -0.61
N ARG A 91 8.24 4.84 0.10
CA ARG A 91 7.99 3.48 -0.38
C ARG A 91 7.19 2.69 0.64
N LEU A 92 6.14 2.01 0.17
CA LEU A 92 5.34 1.06 0.92
C LEU A 92 5.50 -0.32 0.29
N THR A 93 5.84 -1.31 1.09
CA THR A 93 5.82 -2.72 0.70
C THR A 93 4.76 -3.43 1.54
N ILE A 94 3.86 -4.12 0.86
CA ILE A 94 2.82 -4.95 1.46
C ILE A 94 3.19 -6.39 1.14
N SER A 95 3.56 -7.13 2.19
CA SER A 95 3.93 -8.54 2.13
C SER A 95 2.73 -9.43 2.44
N SER A 96 2.80 -10.71 2.10
CA SER A 96 1.77 -11.64 2.59
C SER A 96 1.87 -11.81 4.10
N ARG A 97 0.74 -11.98 4.78
CA ARG A 97 0.71 -12.43 6.18
C ARG A 97 1.13 -13.89 6.35
N PHE A 98 1.16 -14.65 5.26
CA PHE A 98 1.55 -16.06 5.22
C PHE A 98 2.99 -16.28 4.75
N SER A 99 3.68 -15.23 4.30
CA SER A 99 5.10 -15.28 3.96
C SER A 99 5.92 -15.02 5.23
N ASP A 100 6.81 -15.95 5.56
CA ASP A 100 7.91 -15.70 6.50
C ASP A 100 8.86 -14.66 5.88
N GLU A 101 9.50 -13.84 6.73
CA GLU A 101 10.21 -12.56 6.45
C GLU A 101 11.23 -12.53 5.28
N SER A 102 11.45 -13.64 4.58
CA SER A 102 12.45 -13.82 3.53
C SER A 102 11.90 -14.15 2.13
N ASN A 103 10.59 -14.37 1.95
CA ASN A 103 10.14 -15.02 0.71
C ASN A 103 8.81 -14.51 0.13
N ASP A 104 8.75 -13.22 -0.19
CA ASP A 104 7.79 -12.72 -1.18
C ASP A 104 8.41 -12.90 -2.57
N HIS A 105 8.10 -14.02 -3.24
CA HIS A 105 8.49 -14.24 -4.63
C HIS A 105 7.69 -13.32 -5.57
N PHE A 106 8.07 -12.05 -5.63
CA PHE A 106 7.67 -11.20 -6.75
C PHE A 106 8.56 -11.53 -7.94
N CYS A 107 8.04 -12.32 -8.89
CA CYS A 107 8.63 -12.41 -10.22
C CYS A 107 8.55 -11.04 -10.90
N ILE A 108 9.64 -10.27 -10.81
CA ILE A 108 9.89 -9.13 -11.71
C ILE A 108 10.49 -9.75 -12.97
N ILE A 109 9.71 -9.80 -14.05
CA ILE A 109 10.23 -10.10 -15.38
C ILE A 109 10.77 -8.77 -15.93
N SER A 110 12.08 -8.72 -16.22
CA SER A 110 12.77 -7.56 -16.79
C SER A 110 12.43 -7.32 -18.25
#